data_AF-A0A4Y2FWW0-F1
#
_entry.id   AF-A0A4Y2FWW0-F1
#
_cell.length_a   1.000
_cell.length_b   1.000
_cell.length_c   1.000
_cell.angle_alpha   90.00
_cell.angle_beta   90.00
_cell.angle_gamma   90.00
#
_symmetry.space_group_name_H-M   'P 1'
#
loop_
_entity.id
_entity.type
_entity.pdbx_description
1 polymer ?
#
loop_
_entity_poly.entity_id
_entity_poly.type
_entity_poly.pdbx_seq_one_letter_code
_entity_poly.pdbx_strand_id
1 'polypeptide(L)'
;MAEGYVHYTVNHSKKFKDPVTGAHTNGIEGTGNAIKTDFRKQETRKVEGQFNTYLAEYMWRRSHRGASMKSLFPSVIRGVTELYPPHMQDTVK
;
A
#
# COMPACT_ATOMS: atom_id res chain seq x y z
N MET A 1 -17.92 8.44 4.28
CA MET A 1 -18.69 7.37 3.61
C MET A 1 -17.79 6.14 3.57
N ALA A 2 -18.26 4.97 4.02
CA ALA A 2 -17.43 3.76 4.05
C ALA A 2 -17.08 3.35 2.62
N GLU A 3 -15.80 3.14 2.32
CA GLU A 3 -15.26 2.77 1.00
C GLU A 3 -15.64 1.32 0.59
N GLY A 4 -16.80 0.82 1.01
CA GLY A 4 -17.24 -0.57 0.76
C GLY A 4 -16.61 -1.63 1.66
N TYR A 5 -15.80 -1.25 2.66
CA TYR A 5 -15.19 -2.20 3.58
C TYR A 5 -16.10 -2.59 4.74
N VAL A 6 -16.07 -3.88 5.11
CA VAL A 6 -16.71 -4.38 6.33
C VAL A 6 -15.77 -4.11 7.51
N HIS A 7 -16.18 -3.22 8.41
CA HIS A 7 -15.42 -2.89 9.60
C HIS A 7 -15.76 -3.86 10.74
N TYR A 8 -14.73 -4.41 11.37
CA TYR A 8 -14.84 -5.23 12.58
C TYR A 8 -14.29 -4.47 13.78
N THR A 9 -14.79 -4.81 14.96
CA THR A 9 -14.30 -4.26 16.23
C THR A 9 -13.81 -5.41 17.09
N VAL A 10 -12.67 -5.21 17.75
CA VAL A 10 -12.10 -6.15 18.72
C VAL A 10 -12.14 -5.48 20.08
N ASN A 11 -12.57 -6.22 21.10
CA ASN A 11 -12.55 -5.74 22.47
C ASN A 11 -11.31 -6.29 23.20
N HIS A 12 -10.23 -5.51 23.18
CA HIS A 12 -8.94 -5.89 23.78
C HIS A 12 -8.94 -6.00 25.30
N SER A 13 -9.96 -5.49 26.02
CA SER A 13 -10.05 -5.73 27.47
C SER A 13 -10.51 -7.15 27.80
N LYS A 14 -11.13 -7.84 26.83
CA LYS A 14 -11.66 -9.19 27.01
C LYS A 14 -10.85 -10.25 26.27
N LYS A 15 -10.53 -10.00 24.99
CA LYS A 15 -9.91 -11.00 24.11
C LYS A 15 -9.01 -10.33 23.07
N PHE A 16 -7.88 -10.99 22.79
CA PHE A 16 -6.90 -10.54 21.78
C PHE A 16 -7.36 -10.78 20.33
N LYS A 17 -8.14 -11.84 20.12
CA LYS A 17 -8.79 -12.19 18.87
C LYS A 17 -10.26 -12.43 19.16
N ASP A 18 -11.15 -11.87 18.35
CA ASP A 18 -12.57 -12.14 18.47
C ASP A 18 -12.84 -13.62 18.14
N PRO A 19 -13.49 -14.38 19.03
CA PRO A 19 -13.64 -15.82 18.86
C PRO A 19 -14.72 -16.21 17.84
N VAL A 20 -15.63 -15.29 17.49
CA VAL A 20 -16.74 -15.53 16.56
C VAL A 20 -16.33 -15.14 15.15
N THR A 21 -15.81 -13.94 15.00
CA THR A 21 -15.42 -13.37 13.70
C THR A 21 -13.98 -13.70 13.34
N GLY A 22 -13.16 -14.08 14.32
CA GLY A 22 -11.72 -14.26 14.14
C GLY A 22 -10.94 -12.95 13.97
N ALA A 23 -11.59 -11.79 14.09
CA ALA A 23 -10.96 -10.50 13.88
C ALA A 23 -9.86 -10.22 14.92
N HIS A 24 -8.75 -9.64 14.46
CA HIS A 24 -7.63 -9.20 15.31
C HIS A 24 -6.93 -7.99 14.68
N THR A 25 -6.16 -7.24 15.47
CA THR A 25 -5.44 -6.05 14.99
C THR A 25 -3.96 -6.29 14.64
N ASN A 26 -3.40 -7.47 14.93
CA ASN A 26 -1.97 -7.77 14.74
C ASN A 26 -1.47 -7.51 13.32
N GLY A 27 -2.26 -7.89 12.31
CA GLY A 27 -1.89 -7.71 10.91
C GLY A 27 -1.75 -6.24 10.52
N ILE A 28 -2.69 -5.40 10.97
CA ILE A 28 -2.68 -3.96 10.68
C ILE A 28 -1.59 -3.25 11.49
N GLU A 29 -1.43 -3.61 12.76
CA GLU A 29 -0.38 -3.07 13.64
C GLU A 29 1.03 -3.40 13.12
N GLY A 30 1.27 -4.67 12.79
CA GLY A 30 2.55 -5.12 12.24
C GLY A 30 2.85 -4.48 10.89
N THR A 31 1.83 -4.31 10.04
CA THR A 31 1.98 -3.62 8.76
C THR A 31 2.33 -2.14 8.95
N GLY A 32 1.67 -1.45 9.88
CA GLY A 32 1.98 -0.07 10.22
C GLY A 32 3.41 0.08 10.75
N ASN A 33 3.88 -0.84 11.61
CA ASN A 33 5.25 -0.82 12.11
C ASN A 33 6.29 -1.03 10.99
N ALA A 34 6.01 -1.92 10.04
CA ALA A 34 6.88 -2.17 8.90
C ALA A 34 6.99 -0.93 7.98
N ILE A 35 5.87 -0.24 7.73
CA ILE A 35 5.85 1.03 6.96
C ILE A 35 6.69 2.09 7.65
N LYS A 36 6.45 2.33 8.95
CA LYS A 36 7.21 3.31 9.75
C LYS A 36 8.71 3.03 9.74
N THR A 37 9.08 1.75 9.86
CA THR A 37 10.48 1.32 9.84
C THR A 37 11.12 1.53 8.47
N ASP A 38 10.42 1.22 7.37
CA ASP A 38 10.91 1.48 6.02
C ASP A 38 11.14 2.97 5.78
N PHE A 39 10.17 3.81 6.16
CA PHE A 39 10.28 5.26 5.98
C PHE A 39 11.43 5.85 6.79
N ARG A 40 11.67 5.37 8.01
CA ARG A 40 12.80 5.82 8.83
C ARG A 40 14.16 5.46 8.21
N LYS A 41 14.27 4.30 7.54
CA LYS A 41 15.51 3.89 6.85
C LYS A 41 15.79 4.74 5.62
N GLN A 42 14.75 5.28 5.00
CA GLN A 42 14.85 6.06 3.78
C GLN A 42 14.89 7.55 4.14
N GLU A 43 16.10 8.05 4.45
CA GLU A 43 16.33 9.43 4.92
C GLU A 43 15.77 10.51 3.97
N THR A 44 15.57 10.16 2.70
CA THR A 44 15.07 11.01 1.61
C THR A 44 13.54 11.12 1.55
N ARG A 45 12.77 10.29 2.25
CA ARG A 45 11.29 10.28 2.20
C ARG A 45 10.64 11.16 3.28
N LYS A 46 11.02 12.44 3.32
CA LYS A 46 10.50 13.42 4.30
C LYS A 46 9.84 14.64 3.64
N VAL A 47 9.61 14.59 2.32
CA VAL A 47 9.00 15.72 1.61
C VAL A 47 7.53 15.83 2.02
N GLU A 48 7.16 17.02 2.47
CA GLU A 48 5.79 17.33 2.85
C GLU A 48 4.83 17.11 1.67
N GLY A 49 3.64 16.57 1.96
CA GLY A 49 2.64 16.24 0.93
C GLY A 49 2.91 14.96 0.12
N GLN A 50 4.07 14.31 0.25
CA GLN A 50 4.42 13.11 -0.53
C GLN A 50 4.15 11.78 0.19
N PHE A 51 3.51 11.81 1.35
CA PHE A 51 3.21 10.60 2.14
C PHE A 51 2.48 9.52 1.33
N ASN A 52 1.47 9.91 0.54
CA ASN A 52 0.70 8.98 -0.28
C ASN A 52 1.58 8.29 -1.34
N THR A 53 2.48 9.04 -1.98
CA THR A 53 3.43 8.51 -2.96
C THR A 53 4.36 7.49 -2.32
N TYR A 54 4.91 7.80 -1.14
CA TYR A 54 5.78 6.87 -0.40
C TYR A 54 5.05 5.61 0.05
N LEU A 55 3.80 5.75 0.48
CA LEU A 55 2.98 4.62 0.91
C LEU A 55 2.63 3.73 -0.29
N ALA A 56 2.24 4.32 -1.42
CA ALA A 56 1.99 3.61 -2.66
C ALA A 56 3.23 2.84 -3.14
N GLU A 57 4.41 3.48 -3.09
CA GLU A 57 5.68 2.84 -3.43
C GLU A 57 5.99 1.66 -2.49
N TYR A 58 5.82 1.83 -1.18
CA TYR A 58 6.00 0.75 -0.20
C TYR A 58 5.06 -0.43 -0.50
N MET A 59 3.78 -0.16 -0.75
CA MET A 59 2.78 -1.18 -1.06
C MET A 59 3.14 -1.92 -2.36
N TRP A 60 3.54 -1.19 -3.40
CA TRP A 60 3.95 -1.75 -4.68
C TRP A 60 5.20 -2.63 -4.53
N ARG A 61 6.24 -2.15 -3.83
CA ARG A 61 7.44 -2.97 -3.55
C ARG A 61 7.10 -4.21 -2.74
N ARG A 62 6.14 -4.11 -1.81
CA ARG A 62 5.69 -5.23 -0.98
C ARG A 62 4.95 -6.29 -1.80
N SER A 63 4.11 -5.90 -2.75
CA SER A 63 3.40 -6.84 -3.64
C SER A 63 4.33 -7.52 -4.66
N HIS A 64 5.47 -6.89 -4.99
CA HIS A 64 6.47 -7.43 -5.91
C HIS A 64 7.71 -8.00 -5.19
N ARG A 65 7.61 -8.34 -3.90
CA ARG A 65 8.71 -8.96 -3.15
C ARG A 65 9.16 -10.26 -3.83
N GLY A 66 10.47 -10.41 -4.02
CA GLY A 66 11.06 -11.57 -4.68
C GLY A 66 11.11 -11.49 -6.22
N ALA A 67 10.54 -10.44 -6.82
CA ALA A 67 10.69 -10.20 -8.25
C ALA A 67 12.14 -9.85 -8.58
N SER A 68 12.64 -10.38 -9.70
CA SER A 68 13.95 -9.98 -10.24
C SER A 68 13.91 -8.56 -10.78
N MET A 69 15.07 -7.88 -10.85
CA MET A 69 15.16 -6.56 -11.49
C MET A 69 14.64 -6.57 -12.94
N LYS A 70 14.88 -7.66 -13.69
CA LYS A 70 14.38 -7.82 -15.06
C LYS A 70 12.86 -7.79 -15.14
N SER A 71 12.16 -8.32 -14.13
CA SER A 71 10.69 -8.32 -14.05
C SER A 71 10.11 -7.06 -13.39
N LEU A 72 10.88 -6.35 -12.56
CA LEU A 72 10.41 -5.17 -11.84
C LEU A 72 10.13 -4.00 -12.77
N PHE A 73 11.04 -3.69 -13.68
CA PHE A 73 10.88 -2.55 -14.59
C PHE A 73 9.63 -2.68 -15.49
N PRO A 74 9.40 -3.80 -16.20
CA PRO A 74 8.16 -4.01 -16.94
C PRO A 74 6.90 -3.93 -16.07
N SER A 75 6.98 -4.38 -14.81
CA SER A 75 5.84 -4.34 -13.88
C SER A 75 5.47 -2.91 -13.47
N VAL A 76 6.45 -2.01 -13.32
CA VAL A 76 6.21 -0.58 -13.08
C VAL A 76 5.50 0.02 -14.29
N ILE A 77 6.05 -0.18 -15.49
CA ILE A 77 5.49 0.40 -16.72
C ILE A 77 4.04 -0.06 -16.93
N ARG A 78 3.76 -1.36 -16.73
CA ARG A 78 2.40 -1.89 -16.80
C ARG A 78 1.47 -1.19 -15.81
N GLY A 79 1.88 -1.05 -14.55
CA GLY A 79 1.08 -0.36 -13.54
C GLY A 79 0.79 1.11 -13.90
N VAL A 80 1.76 1.81 -14.50
CA VAL A 80 1.55 3.17 -15.01
C VAL A 80 0.53 3.19 -16.13
N THR A 81 0.61 2.27 -17.10
CA THR A 81 -0.35 2.20 -18.22
C THR A 81 -1.76 1.81 -17.79
N GLU A 82 -1.91 1.03 -16.72
CA GLU A 82 -3.22 0.67 -16.16
C GLU A 82 -3.86 1.87 -15.44
N LEU A 83 -3.07 2.68 -14.72
CA LEU A 83 -3.55 3.85 -14.00
C LEU A 83 -3.77 5.08 -14.89
N TYR A 84 -2.93 5.22 -15.91
CA TYR A 84 -2.93 6.34 -16.85
C TYR A 84 -2.92 5.77 -18.27
N PRO A 85 -4.08 5.27 -18.75
CA PRO A 85 -4.17 4.74 -20.11
C PRO A 85 -3.75 5.83 -21.10
N PRO A 86 -2.88 5.52 -22.07
CA PRO A 86 -2.40 6.51 -23.02
C PRO A 86 -3.58 7.09 -23.80
N HIS A 87 -3.77 8.40 -23.69
CA HIS A 87 -4.79 9.12 -24.46
C HIS A 87 -4.24 9.33 -25.88
N MET A 88 -4.67 8.49 -26.83
CA MET A 88 -4.19 8.49 -28.22
C MET A 88 -4.88 9.55 -29.10
N GLN A 89 -5.31 10.67 -28.53
CA GLN A 89 -5.85 11.77 -29.34
C GLN A 89 -4.88 12.94 -29.28
N ASP A 90 -4.04 13.04 -30.31
CA ASP A 90 -3.45 14.32 -30.66
C ASP A 90 -4.61 15.27 -30.98
N THR A 91 -4.80 16.30 -30.16
CA THR A 91 -5.66 17.42 -30.53
C THR A 91 -5.09 18.02 -31.80
N VAL A 92 -5.73 17.71 -32.92
CA VAL A 92 -5.50 18.36 -34.21
C VAL A 92 -5.70 19.86 -33.97
N LYS A 93 -4.62 20.63 -34.10
CA LYS A 93 -4.67 22.09 -34.12
C LYS A 93 -5.19 22.59 -35.47
#